data_AF-A0A258SUE8-F1
#
_entry.id   AF-A0A258SUE8-F1
#
_cell.length_a   1.000
_cell.length_b   1.000
_cell.length_c   1.000
_cell.angle_alpha   90.00
_cell.angle_beta   90.00
_cell.angle_gamma   90.00
#
_symmetry.space_group_name_H-M   'P 1'
#
loop_
_entity.id
_entity.type
_entity.pdbx_description
1 polymer ?
#
loop_
_entity_poly.entity_id
_entity_poly.type
_entity_poly.pdbx_seq_one_letter_code
_entity_poly.pdbx_strand_id
1 'polypeptide(L)'
;MLLNCFKSLRVQIGLAIFIIFLLLAGTLGYTLYALNLRQHDYLILNLTGQLRVISQTITEQSLNYTLQAPDSFDKYDRDLKSYWPNLKKQIDQYEKITHALESRVIDAELGGHGSHSKIQCTWDDRSRLQMDIAAADWKRFKKGLDQKIGINVNEPQLTHAAEYISQNGDKLVRSSEHLAIAFERMMEDKLNFIRMFQWIAAGIASVFLILIFATLQNLVFKPLKTTIKGFNQIANGNFNHQLPVTQRNEIGQMVLEFNRLTERLNSMFRLTDRINQGKKLEETLQFVYEEFQTFVPFDWVGVFFMSPDNQHFLLERLFSPEVTTLKEGDSFDARLGSFAKIQDKPLAFSYSSLSSQSHISSQSNNIDIAFKNNNLNSAVYLPLLG
;
A
#
# COMPACT_ATOMS: atom_id res chain seq x y z
N MET A 1 -1.85 -18.67 -15.94
CA MET A 1 -0.89 -17.57 -15.69
C MET A 1 -1.31 -16.69 -14.50
N LEU A 2 -2.57 -16.24 -14.43
CA LEU A 2 -3.11 -15.43 -13.32
C LEU A 2 -2.95 -16.05 -11.92
N LEU A 3 -3.15 -17.36 -11.74
CA LEU A 3 -3.07 -18.02 -10.42
C LEU A 3 -1.66 -18.10 -9.80
N ASN A 4 -0.58 -18.02 -10.59
CA ASN A 4 0.78 -18.05 -10.04
C ASN A 4 1.27 -16.66 -9.60
N CYS A 5 0.68 -15.58 -10.13
CA CYS A 5 1.02 -14.22 -9.72
C CYS A 5 0.58 -13.94 -8.26
N PHE A 6 -0.53 -14.54 -7.83
CA PHE A 6 -1.03 -14.46 -6.45
C PHE A 6 -0.13 -15.12 -5.40
N LYS A 7 0.90 -15.87 -5.80
CA LYS A 7 1.87 -16.47 -4.86
C LYS A 7 3.07 -15.57 -4.58
N SER A 8 3.24 -14.48 -5.35
CA SER A 8 4.27 -13.49 -5.07
C SER A 8 3.94 -12.70 -3.81
N LEU A 9 4.91 -12.61 -2.90
CA LEU A 9 4.79 -11.84 -1.68
C LEU A 9 4.49 -10.36 -1.97
N ARG A 10 5.11 -9.81 -3.02
CA ARG A 10 4.91 -8.42 -3.45
C ARG A 10 3.47 -8.15 -3.86
N VAL A 11 2.86 -9.08 -4.59
CA VAL A 11 1.48 -8.95 -5.05
C VAL A 11 0.51 -9.07 -3.88
N GLN A 12 0.72 -10.00 -2.96
CA GLN A 12 -0.14 -10.16 -1.77
C GLN A 12 -0.10 -8.93 -0.86
N ILE A 13 1.09 -8.40 -0.57
CA ILE A 13 1.25 -7.20 0.25
C ILE A 13 0.68 -5.98 -0.48
N GLY A 14 0.97 -5.82 -1.78
CA GLY A 14 0.44 -4.73 -2.59
C GLY A 14 -1.09 -4.72 -2.64
N LEU A 15 -1.71 -5.88 -2.83
CA LEU A 15 -3.16 -6.03 -2.84
C LEU A 15 -3.77 -5.70 -1.48
N ALA A 16 -3.17 -6.15 -0.38
CA ALA A 16 -3.61 -5.85 0.97
C ALA A 16 -3.58 -4.33 1.27
N ILE A 17 -2.48 -3.66 0.93
CA ILE A 17 -2.35 -2.19 1.09
C ILE A 17 -3.36 -1.47 0.20
N PHE A 18 -3.54 -1.93 -1.04
CA PHE A 18 -4.49 -1.33 -1.97
C PHE A 18 -5.95 -1.43 -1.49
N ILE A 19 -6.34 -2.56 -0.88
CA ILE A 19 -7.67 -2.72 -0.28
C ILE A 19 -7.88 -1.74 0.87
N ILE A 20 -6.89 -1.59 1.77
CA ILE A 20 -6.97 -0.58 2.84
C ILE A 20 -7.08 0.83 2.24
N PHE A 21 -6.26 1.13 1.24
CA PHE A 21 -6.27 2.44 0.59
C PHE A 21 -7.64 2.75 -0.01
N LEU A 22 -8.25 1.81 -0.75
CA LEU A 22 -9.60 1.97 -1.29
C LEU A 22 -10.65 2.18 -0.20
N LEU A 23 -10.54 1.44 0.91
CA LEU A 23 -11.44 1.60 2.04
C LEU A 23 -11.33 3.00 2.66
N LEU A 24 -10.12 3.47 2.92
CA LEU A 24 -9.86 4.80 3.47
C LEU A 24 -10.30 5.91 2.51
N ALA A 25 -9.95 5.78 1.23
CA ALA A 25 -10.34 6.73 0.18
C ALA A 25 -11.87 6.79 0.03
N GLY A 26 -12.55 5.65 0.06
CA GLY A 26 -14.01 5.59 0.03
C GLY A 26 -14.65 6.25 1.25
N THR A 27 -14.10 6.01 2.44
CA THR A 27 -14.58 6.62 3.69
C THR A 27 -14.40 8.15 3.68
N LEU A 28 -13.25 8.63 3.22
CA LEU A 28 -12.96 10.05 3.07
C LEU A 28 -13.87 10.69 2.00
N GLY A 29 -14.01 10.05 0.84
CA GLY A 29 -14.88 10.50 -0.23
C GLY A 29 -16.33 10.63 0.21
N TYR A 30 -16.85 9.62 0.92
CA TYR A 30 -18.19 9.68 1.52
C TYR A 30 -18.31 10.84 2.53
N THR A 31 -17.30 11.03 3.39
CA THR A 31 -17.32 12.11 4.38
C THR A 31 -17.37 13.49 3.70
N LEU A 32 -16.54 13.72 2.68
CA LEU A 32 -16.55 14.96 1.91
C LEU A 32 -17.88 15.18 1.18
N TYR A 33 -18.43 14.12 0.57
CA TYR A 33 -19.74 14.17 -0.08
C TYR A 33 -20.85 14.53 0.92
N ALA A 34 -20.88 13.88 2.09
CA ALA A 34 -21.85 14.14 3.14
C ALA A 34 -21.71 15.56 3.73
N LEU A 35 -20.48 16.08 3.85
CA LEU A 35 -20.24 17.46 4.31
C LEU A 35 -20.68 18.48 3.27
N ASN A 36 -20.42 18.24 1.98
CA ASN A 36 -20.85 19.13 0.91
C ASN A 36 -22.38 19.26 0.86
N LEU A 37 -23.09 18.14 1.04
CA LEU A 37 -24.56 18.14 1.11
C LEU A 37 -25.10 18.99 2.29
N ARG A 38 -24.32 19.19 3.36
CA ARG A 38 -24.72 19.90 4.59
C ARG A 38 -24.54 21.41 4.54
N GLN A 39 -23.88 21.99 3.53
CA GLN A 39 -23.67 23.44 3.48
C GLN A 39 -25.00 24.22 3.54
N HIS A 40 -26.08 23.64 3.03
CA HIS A 40 -27.42 24.24 3.05
C HIS A 40 -28.19 24.02 4.36
N ASP A 41 -27.85 23.00 5.17
CA ASP A 41 -28.54 22.72 6.45
C ASP A 41 -28.31 23.86 7.47
N TYR A 42 -27.14 24.52 7.44
CA TYR A 42 -26.85 25.66 8.31
C TYR A 42 -27.73 26.89 8.04
N LEU A 43 -28.11 27.09 6.78
CA LEU A 43 -28.98 28.19 6.40
C LEU A 43 -30.38 28.02 7.00
N ILE A 44 -30.89 26.79 6.99
CA ILE A 44 -32.19 26.47 7.58
C ILE A 44 -32.19 26.77 9.08
N LEU A 45 -31.14 26.35 9.81
CA LEU A 45 -31.02 26.63 11.24
C LEU A 45 -30.94 28.13 11.54
N ASN A 46 -30.21 28.89 10.72
CA ASN A 46 -30.16 30.34 10.85
C ASN A 46 -31.55 30.96 10.66
N LEU A 47 -32.28 30.55 9.62
CA LEU A 47 -33.62 31.06 9.30
C LEU A 47 -34.64 30.70 10.39
N THR A 48 -34.64 29.46 10.90
CA THR A 48 -35.51 29.04 11.99
C THR A 48 -35.17 29.75 13.30
N GLY A 49 -33.87 30.02 13.53
CA GLY A 49 -33.41 30.85 14.64
C GLY A 49 -33.92 32.29 14.54
N GLN A 50 -33.91 32.87 13.33
CA GLN A 50 -34.48 34.21 13.08
C GLN A 50 -35.99 34.24 13.34
N LEU A 51 -36.75 33.24 12.90
CA LEU A 51 -38.20 33.16 13.20
C LEU A 51 -38.46 33.18 14.71
N ARG A 52 -37.69 32.42 15.49
CA ARG A 52 -37.77 32.43 16.96
C ARG A 52 -37.50 33.83 17.53
N VAL A 53 -36.40 34.46 17.15
CA VAL A 53 -36.03 35.81 17.64
C VAL A 53 -37.09 36.84 17.25
N ILE A 54 -37.57 36.81 16.01
CA ILE A 54 -38.61 37.74 15.53
C ILE A 54 -39.91 37.53 16.32
N SER A 55 -40.38 36.28 16.48
CA SER A 55 -41.62 35.98 17.20
C SER A 55 -41.59 36.46 18.66
N GLN A 56 -40.43 36.32 19.32
CA GLN A 56 -40.23 36.81 20.68
C GLN A 56 -40.19 38.34 20.71
N THR A 57 -39.44 38.95 19.79
CA THR A 57 -39.30 40.42 19.71
C THR A 57 -40.64 41.11 19.46
N ILE A 58 -41.44 40.65 18.48
CA ILE A 58 -42.76 41.25 18.23
C ILE A 58 -43.70 41.11 19.43
N THR A 59 -43.61 39.99 20.16
CA THR A 59 -44.47 39.71 21.32
C THR A 59 -44.10 40.62 22.49
N GLU A 60 -42.80 40.68 22.84
CA GLU A 60 -42.29 41.54 23.90
C GLU A 60 -42.50 43.02 23.61
N GLN A 61 -42.23 43.47 22.38
CA GLN A 61 -42.46 44.87 21.98
C GLN A 61 -43.94 45.25 22.02
N SER A 62 -44.83 44.36 21.62
CA SER A 62 -46.27 44.61 21.63
C SER A 62 -46.86 44.59 23.05
N LEU A 63 -46.33 43.73 23.93
CA LEU A 63 -46.65 43.76 25.35
C LEU A 63 -46.23 45.09 25.97
N ASN A 64 -44.99 45.53 25.74
CA ASN A 64 -44.48 46.81 26.23
C ASN A 64 -45.28 48.00 25.68
N TYR A 65 -45.65 47.96 24.40
CA TYR A 65 -46.50 48.98 23.78
C TYR A 65 -47.87 49.07 24.44
N THR A 66 -48.49 47.93 24.74
CA THR A 66 -49.80 47.87 25.43
C THR A 66 -49.72 48.45 26.84
N LEU A 67 -48.61 48.20 27.56
CA LEU A 67 -48.38 48.77 28.89
C LEU A 67 -48.12 50.29 28.87
N GLN A 68 -47.70 50.85 27.74
CA GLN A 68 -47.36 52.27 27.57
C GLN A 68 -48.23 52.94 26.49
N ALA A 69 -49.47 52.48 26.35
CA ALA A 69 -50.36 52.92 25.28
C ALA A 69 -50.46 54.47 25.24
N PRO A 70 -50.42 55.09 24.04
CA PRO A 70 -50.35 56.53 23.91
C PRO A 70 -51.65 57.20 24.39
N ASP A 71 -51.55 58.02 25.45
CA ASP A 71 -52.68 58.80 25.99
C ASP A 71 -52.98 60.09 25.18
N SER A 72 -52.15 60.43 24.18
CA SER A 72 -52.28 61.63 23.37
C SER A 72 -51.94 61.38 21.90
N PHE A 73 -52.50 62.21 21.02
CA PHE A 73 -52.27 62.14 19.57
C PHE A 73 -50.79 62.30 19.19
N ASP A 74 -50.04 63.18 19.87
CA ASP A 74 -48.62 63.40 19.60
C ASP A 74 -47.75 62.16 19.91
N LYS A 75 -48.08 61.41 20.98
CA LYS A 75 -47.41 60.14 21.29
C LYS A 75 -47.73 59.09 20.22
N TYR A 76 -48.98 59.05 19.76
CA TYR A 76 -49.42 58.13 18.72
C TYR A 76 -48.73 58.40 17.35
N ASP A 77 -48.63 59.66 16.92
CA ASP A 77 -47.94 60.05 15.68
C ASP A 77 -46.44 59.67 15.70
N ARG A 78 -45.78 59.82 16.85
CA ARG A 78 -44.39 59.36 17.04
C ARG A 78 -44.27 57.85 16.89
N ASP A 79 -45.19 57.09 17.48
CA ASP A 79 -45.14 55.63 17.45
C ASP A 79 -45.48 55.08 16.06
N LEU A 80 -46.31 55.80 15.29
CA LEU A 80 -46.58 55.54 13.87
C LEU A 80 -45.33 55.72 12.99
N LYS A 81 -44.38 56.57 13.42
CA LYS A 81 -43.08 56.79 12.76
C LYS A 81 -41.96 55.85 13.25
N SER A 82 -42.12 55.19 14.40
CA SER A 82 -41.05 54.37 15.02
C SER A 82 -41.43 52.90 15.22
N TYR A 83 -42.50 52.63 15.98
CA TYR A 83 -42.95 51.27 16.30
C TYR A 83 -43.53 50.57 15.06
N TRP A 84 -44.42 51.25 14.34
CA TRP A 84 -45.11 50.65 13.18
C TRP A 84 -44.17 50.20 12.05
N PRO A 85 -43.19 51.01 11.59
CA PRO A 85 -42.24 50.56 10.56
C PRO A 85 -41.39 49.37 11.02
N ASN A 86 -41.04 49.32 12.29
CA ASN A 86 -40.26 48.22 12.86
C ASN A 86 -41.09 46.92 12.92
N LEU A 87 -42.31 47.00 13.46
CA LEU A 87 -43.25 45.88 13.51
C LEU A 87 -43.55 45.34 12.10
N LYS A 88 -43.84 46.23 11.16
CA LYS A 88 -44.08 45.87 9.76
C LYS A 88 -42.87 45.15 9.15
N LYS A 89 -41.66 45.68 9.35
CA LYS A 89 -40.43 45.04 8.88
C LYS A 89 -40.26 43.63 9.46
N GLN A 90 -40.52 43.43 10.75
CA GLN A 90 -40.42 42.13 11.41
C GLN A 90 -41.46 41.13 10.87
N ILE A 91 -42.70 41.56 10.68
CA ILE A 91 -43.78 40.76 10.07
C ILE A 91 -43.43 40.35 8.64
N ASP A 92 -42.98 41.31 7.83
CA ASP A 92 -42.59 41.05 6.44
C ASP A 92 -41.40 40.09 6.36
N GLN A 93 -40.43 40.21 7.28
CA GLN A 93 -39.30 39.28 7.38
C GLN A 93 -39.76 37.88 7.79
N TYR A 94 -40.63 37.77 8.80
CA TYR A 94 -41.17 36.48 9.24
C TYR A 94 -41.93 35.78 8.10
N GLU A 95 -42.74 36.52 7.35
CA GLU A 95 -43.49 36.01 6.19
C GLU A 95 -42.56 35.51 5.08
N LYS A 96 -41.56 36.32 4.71
CA LYS A 96 -40.56 35.94 3.70
C LYS A 96 -39.82 34.66 4.09
N ILE A 97 -39.36 34.55 5.34
CA ILE A 97 -38.64 33.36 5.82
C ILE A 97 -39.57 32.14 5.82
N THR A 98 -40.80 32.28 6.33
CA THR A 98 -41.78 31.19 6.36
C THR A 98 -42.10 30.68 4.96
N HIS A 99 -42.31 31.58 4.00
CA HIS A 99 -42.56 31.24 2.60
C HIS A 99 -41.33 30.57 1.94
N ALA A 100 -40.12 31.08 2.18
CA ALA A 100 -38.89 30.49 1.65
C ALA A 100 -38.65 29.07 2.17
N LEU A 101 -38.91 28.83 3.47
CA LEU A 101 -38.86 27.49 4.04
C LEU A 101 -39.97 26.61 3.44
N GLU A 102 -41.24 27.04 3.46
CA GLU A 102 -42.39 26.25 2.97
C GLU A 102 -42.24 25.84 1.49
N SER A 103 -41.83 26.79 0.63
CA SER A 103 -41.60 26.55 -0.80
C SER A 103 -40.33 25.74 -1.10
N ARG A 104 -39.45 25.56 -0.10
CA ARG A 104 -38.11 24.95 -0.23
C ARG A 104 -37.21 25.63 -1.25
N VAL A 105 -37.52 26.87 -1.61
CA VAL A 105 -36.72 27.71 -2.49
C VAL A 105 -36.25 28.88 -1.67
N ILE A 106 -34.94 28.92 -1.38
CA ILE A 106 -34.34 30.02 -0.63
C ILE A 106 -33.70 30.98 -1.65
N ASP A 107 -34.28 32.17 -1.77
CA ASP A 107 -33.79 33.21 -2.65
C ASP A 107 -32.40 33.73 -2.24
N ALA A 108 -31.64 34.24 -3.21
CA ALA A 108 -30.27 34.73 -3.02
C ALA A 108 -30.16 35.86 -1.96
N GLU A 109 -31.24 36.62 -1.72
CA GLU A 109 -31.30 37.67 -0.69
C GLU A 109 -31.29 37.11 0.74
N LEU A 110 -31.82 35.92 0.97
CA LEU A 110 -31.80 35.23 2.27
C LEU A 110 -30.57 34.31 2.42
N GLY A 111 -29.96 33.89 1.29
CA GLY A 111 -28.86 32.93 1.24
C GLY A 111 -27.44 33.49 1.36
N GLY A 112 -27.25 34.81 1.45
CA GLY A 112 -25.96 35.45 1.75
C GLY A 112 -24.85 35.34 0.69
N HIS A 113 -24.96 34.48 -0.31
CA HIS A 113 -24.07 34.43 -1.46
C HIS A 113 -24.83 33.99 -2.71
N GLY A 114 -24.55 34.64 -3.86
CA GLY A 114 -25.32 34.59 -5.10
C GLY A 114 -25.39 33.23 -5.80
N SER A 115 -26.11 32.29 -5.23
CA SER A 115 -26.38 31.00 -5.84
C SER A 115 -27.90 30.77 -5.85
N HIS A 116 -28.50 30.87 -7.04
CA HIS A 116 -29.82 30.31 -7.36
C HIS A 116 -29.78 28.77 -7.33
N SER A 117 -29.13 28.18 -6.32
CA SER A 117 -29.15 26.75 -6.12
C SER A 117 -30.52 26.39 -5.58
N LYS A 118 -31.30 25.64 -6.36
CA LYS A 118 -32.49 24.94 -5.86
C LYS A 118 -32.00 24.01 -4.75
N ILE A 119 -32.13 24.45 -3.50
CA ILE A 119 -31.79 23.63 -2.36
C ILE A 119 -32.80 22.48 -2.36
N GLN A 120 -32.37 21.30 -2.78
CA GLN A 120 -33.15 20.09 -2.59
C GLN A 120 -33.08 19.71 -1.11
N CYS A 121 -33.91 20.40 -0.32
CA CYS A 121 -34.10 20.13 1.09
C CYS A 121 -34.61 18.70 1.29
N THR A 122 -33.71 17.80 1.70
CA THR A 122 -34.05 16.45 2.18
C THR A 122 -34.43 16.56 3.65
N TRP A 123 -35.63 17.08 3.90
CA TRP A 123 -36.22 17.13 5.23
C TRP A 123 -36.82 15.77 5.59
N ASP A 124 -36.59 15.35 6.83
CA ASP A 124 -37.30 14.22 7.42
C ASP A 124 -38.79 14.54 7.58
N ASP A 125 -39.60 13.49 7.77
CA ASP A 125 -41.05 13.66 7.85
C ASP A 125 -41.48 14.51 9.05
N ARG A 126 -40.70 14.45 10.14
CA ARG A 126 -40.95 15.24 11.35
C ARG A 126 -40.75 16.73 11.11
N SER A 127 -39.63 17.15 10.54
CA SER A 127 -39.35 18.58 10.31
C SER A 127 -40.28 19.15 9.24
N ARG A 128 -40.66 18.33 8.25
CA ARG A 128 -41.66 18.71 7.24
C ARG A 128 -43.03 18.96 7.87
N LEU A 129 -43.52 18.03 8.69
CA LEU A 129 -44.78 18.17 9.40
C LEU A 129 -44.76 19.42 10.30
N GLN A 130 -43.66 19.63 11.03
CA GLN A 130 -43.54 20.80 11.90
C GLN A 130 -43.49 22.11 11.12
N MET A 131 -42.88 22.12 9.93
CA MET A 131 -42.91 23.28 9.02
C MET A 131 -44.33 23.60 8.56
N ASP A 132 -45.12 22.58 8.18
CA ASP A 132 -46.51 22.76 7.75
C ASP A 132 -47.38 23.33 8.90
N ILE A 133 -47.16 22.85 10.12
CA ILE A 133 -47.82 23.38 11.33
C ILE A 133 -47.44 24.85 11.53
N ALA A 134 -46.15 25.18 11.50
CA ALA A 134 -45.67 26.53 11.72
C ALA A 134 -46.15 27.52 10.65
N ALA A 135 -46.20 27.10 9.38
CA ALA A 135 -46.76 27.89 8.28
C ALA A 135 -48.26 28.14 8.47
N ALA A 136 -49.02 27.14 8.92
CA ALA A 136 -50.45 27.28 9.20
C ALA A 136 -50.70 28.23 10.39
N ASP A 137 -49.91 28.12 11.47
CA ASP A 137 -50.01 28.99 12.63
C ASP A 137 -49.64 30.44 12.29
N TRP A 138 -48.62 30.66 11.44
CA TRP A 138 -48.32 31.99 10.89
C TRP A 138 -49.49 32.56 10.08
N LYS A 139 -50.02 31.79 9.12
CA LYS A 139 -51.17 32.23 8.28
C LYS A 139 -52.37 32.63 9.14
N ARG A 140 -52.66 31.87 10.20
CA ARG A 140 -53.74 32.18 11.16
C ARG A 140 -53.43 33.45 11.96
N PHE A 141 -52.22 33.57 12.50
CA PHE A 141 -51.77 34.73 13.26
C PHE A 141 -51.86 36.01 12.43
N LYS A 142 -51.26 36.00 11.23
CA LYS A 142 -51.21 37.11 10.28
C LYS A 142 -52.62 37.58 9.87
N LYS A 143 -53.51 36.65 9.53
CA LYS A 143 -54.90 36.97 9.20
C LYS A 143 -55.62 37.70 10.34
N GLY A 144 -55.46 37.25 11.59
CA GLY A 144 -56.09 37.93 12.73
C GLY A 144 -55.43 39.28 13.05
N LEU A 145 -54.13 39.42 12.82
CA LEU A 145 -53.41 40.69 12.97
C LEU A 145 -53.87 41.72 11.94
N ASP A 146 -53.99 41.33 10.67
CA ASP A 146 -54.45 42.21 9.58
C ASP A 146 -55.89 42.69 9.83
N GLN A 147 -56.75 41.83 10.41
CA GLN A 147 -58.10 42.22 10.83
C GLN A 147 -58.11 43.29 11.93
N LYS A 148 -57.12 43.27 12.83
CA LYS A 148 -57.03 44.18 13.98
C LYS A 148 -56.34 45.50 13.67
N ILE A 149 -55.37 45.50 12.75
CA ILE A 149 -54.71 46.71 12.24
C ILE A 149 -55.70 47.58 11.45
N GLY A 150 -56.66 46.95 10.76
CA GLY A 150 -57.67 47.64 9.96
C GLY A 150 -57.23 47.90 8.51
N ILE A 151 -58.18 48.30 7.67
CA ILE A 151 -58.00 48.42 6.20
C ILE A 151 -57.25 49.73 5.83
N ASN A 152 -57.25 50.73 6.71
CA ASN A 152 -56.66 52.03 6.41
C ASN A 152 -55.14 52.02 6.65
N VAL A 153 -54.38 51.91 5.55
CA VAL A 153 -52.91 51.87 5.55
C VAL A 153 -52.28 53.11 6.18
N ASN A 154 -52.99 54.24 6.18
CA ASN A 154 -52.48 55.52 6.67
C ASN A 154 -52.78 55.77 8.17
N GLU A 155 -53.70 55.01 8.76
CA GLU A 155 -54.08 55.10 10.18
C GLU A 155 -54.28 53.69 10.78
N PRO A 156 -53.20 52.89 10.85
CA PRO A 156 -53.27 51.54 11.42
C PRO A 156 -53.62 51.59 12.90
N GLN A 157 -54.56 50.77 13.37
CA GLN A 157 -54.93 50.71 14.79
C GLN A 157 -53.85 50.00 15.61
N LEU A 158 -52.77 50.73 15.94
CA LEU A 158 -51.56 50.19 16.57
C LEU A 158 -51.84 49.54 17.94
N THR A 159 -52.74 50.13 18.74
CA THR A 159 -53.14 49.57 20.04
C THR A 159 -53.82 48.22 19.90
N HIS A 160 -54.79 48.08 18.98
CA HIS A 160 -55.47 46.80 18.75
C HIS A 160 -54.54 45.74 18.13
N ALA A 161 -53.60 46.17 17.29
CA ALA A 161 -52.57 45.30 16.75
C ALA A 161 -51.67 44.75 17.88
N ALA A 162 -51.17 45.64 18.75
CA ALA A 162 -50.32 45.28 19.88
C ALA A 162 -51.05 44.38 20.90
N GLU A 163 -52.32 44.66 21.22
CA GLU A 163 -53.15 43.81 22.07
C GLU A 163 -53.34 42.41 21.48
N TYR A 164 -53.61 42.32 20.17
CA TYR A 164 -53.75 41.04 19.49
C TYR A 164 -52.45 40.24 19.51
N ILE A 165 -51.31 40.89 19.22
CA ILE A 165 -49.99 40.25 19.26
C ILE A 165 -49.67 39.81 20.69
N SER A 166 -49.95 40.63 21.71
CA SER A 166 -49.73 40.28 23.11
C SER A 166 -50.54 39.04 23.53
N GLN A 167 -51.80 38.92 23.09
CA GLN A 167 -52.67 37.78 23.43
C GLN A 167 -52.39 36.50 22.65
N ASN A 168 -51.84 36.59 21.44
CA ASN A 168 -51.67 35.44 20.54
C ASN A 168 -50.20 35.13 20.20
N GLY A 169 -49.28 36.01 20.56
CA GLY A 169 -47.84 35.94 20.26
C GLY A 169 -47.18 34.72 20.87
N ASP A 170 -47.58 34.32 22.09
CA ASP A 170 -47.08 33.11 22.76
C ASP A 170 -47.25 31.83 21.92
N LYS A 171 -48.35 31.72 21.16
CA LYS A 171 -48.56 30.57 20.26
C LYS A 171 -47.56 30.59 19.11
N LEU A 172 -47.29 31.77 18.57
CA LEU A 172 -46.32 31.94 17.48
C LEU A 172 -44.88 31.66 17.96
N VAL A 173 -44.53 32.11 19.17
CA VAL A 173 -43.25 31.82 19.81
C VAL A 173 -43.06 30.31 19.96
N ARG A 174 -44.02 29.61 20.58
CA ARG A 174 -43.94 28.15 20.76
C ARG A 174 -43.88 27.40 19.43
N SER A 175 -44.65 27.82 18.43
CA SER A 175 -44.60 27.24 17.09
C SER A 175 -43.21 27.39 16.45
N SER A 176 -42.60 28.57 16.57
CA SER A 176 -41.26 28.86 16.06
C SER A 176 -40.17 28.08 16.81
N GLU A 177 -40.30 27.93 18.13
CA GLU A 177 -39.41 27.12 18.96
C GLU A 177 -39.48 25.64 18.58
N HIS A 178 -40.68 25.08 18.45
CA HIS A 178 -40.85 23.69 18.04
C HIS A 178 -40.28 23.44 16.63
N LEU A 179 -40.42 24.40 15.72
CA LEU A 179 -39.82 24.34 14.39
C LEU A 179 -38.29 24.31 14.49
N ALA A 180 -37.68 25.23 15.25
CA ALA A 180 -36.24 25.26 15.46
C ALA A 180 -35.73 23.94 16.06
N ILE A 181 -36.39 23.42 17.10
CA ILE A 181 -36.03 22.14 17.74
C ILE A 181 -36.13 20.97 16.75
N ALA A 182 -37.15 20.94 15.89
CA ALA A 182 -37.30 19.88 14.90
C ALA A 182 -36.13 19.87 13.91
N PHE A 183 -35.76 21.05 13.38
CA PHE A 183 -34.64 21.19 12.46
C PHE A 183 -33.28 20.96 13.12
N GLU A 184 -33.10 21.40 14.38
CA GLU A 184 -31.91 21.10 15.18
C GLU A 184 -31.72 19.59 15.33
N ARG A 185 -32.77 18.87 15.76
CA ARG A 185 -32.74 17.41 15.91
C ARG A 185 -32.49 16.69 14.59
N MET A 186 -33.13 17.11 13.51
CA MET A 186 -32.88 16.55 12.18
C MET A 186 -31.40 16.67 11.79
N MET A 187 -30.77 17.81 12.07
CA MET A 187 -29.35 17.99 11.78
C MET A 187 -28.46 17.11 12.70
N GLU A 188 -28.80 17.01 13.99
CA GLU A 188 -28.11 16.13 14.94
C GLU A 188 -28.20 14.65 14.52
N ASP A 189 -29.35 14.19 14.06
CA ASP A 189 -29.56 12.82 13.61
C ASP A 189 -28.72 12.51 12.36
N LYS A 190 -28.70 13.43 11.38
CA LYS A 190 -27.81 13.33 10.20
C LYS A 190 -26.33 13.27 10.62
N LEU A 191 -25.92 14.09 11.58
CA LEU A 191 -24.57 14.12 12.14
C LEU A 191 -24.19 12.81 12.84
N ASN A 192 -25.09 12.27 13.65
CA ASN A 192 -24.90 11.03 14.37
C ASN A 192 -24.79 9.85 13.42
N PHE A 193 -25.56 9.83 12.33
CA PHE A 193 -25.43 8.82 11.28
C PHE A 193 -24.04 8.86 10.61
N ILE A 194 -23.53 10.05 10.27
CA ILE A 194 -22.18 10.23 9.72
C ILE A 194 -21.13 9.73 10.73
N ARG A 195 -21.24 10.13 12.00
CA ARG A 195 -20.30 9.72 13.06
C ARG A 195 -20.32 8.20 13.27
N MET A 196 -21.51 7.59 13.29
CA MET A 196 -21.66 6.14 13.42
C MET A 196 -21.02 5.41 12.24
N PHE A 197 -21.26 5.87 11.01
CA PHE A 197 -20.61 5.33 9.82
C PHE A 197 -19.08 5.41 9.92
N GLN A 198 -18.54 6.55 10.36
CA GLN A 198 -17.09 6.73 10.56
C GLN A 198 -16.52 5.75 11.59
N TRP A 199 -17.19 5.55 12.72
CA TRP A 199 -16.76 4.57 13.73
C TRP A 199 -16.81 3.13 13.22
N ILE A 200 -17.85 2.76 12.47
CA ILE A 200 -17.95 1.44 11.83
C ILE A 200 -16.82 1.25 10.81
N ALA A 201 -16.59 2.23 9.93
CA ALA A 201 -15.52 2.18 8.94
C ALA A 201 -14.13 2.08 9.59
N ALA A 202 -13.88 2.84 10.67
CA ALA A 202 -12.63 2.77 11.44
C ALA A 202 -12.45 1.40 12.13
N GLY A 203 -13.53 0.83 12.67
CA GLY A 203 -13.52 -0.51 13.24
C GLY A 203 -13.18 -1.58 12.20
N ILE A 204 -13.81 -1.53 11.03
CA ILE A 204 -13.51 -2.43 9.91
C ILE A 204 -12.05 -2.27 9.48
N ALA A 205 -11.57 -1.04 9.30
CA ALA A 205 -10.19 -0.76 8.93
C ALA A 205 -9.19 -1.33 9.97
N SER A 206 -9.49 -1.24 11.26
CA SER A 206 -8.67 -1.82 12.33
C SER A 206 -8.62 -3.35 12.26
N VAL A 207 -9.75 -4.01 12.02
CA VAL A 207 -9.79 -5.47 11.83
C VAL A 207 -8.92 -5.89 10.64
N PHE A 208 -9.02 -5.18 9.51
CA PHE A 208 -8.16 -5.43 8.35
C PHE A 208 -6.68 -5.23 8.65
N LEU A 209 -6.31 -4.19 9.40
CA LEU A 209 -4.92 -3.95 9.82
C LEU A 209 -4.40 -5.10 10.70
N ILE A 210 -5.19 -5.58 11.66
CA ILE A 210 -4.81 -6.72 12.51
C ILE A 210 -4.64 -7.99 11.66
N LEU A 211 -5.55 -8.24 10.71
CA LEU A 211 -5.46 -9.38 9.81
C LEU A 211 -4.21 -9.32 8.93
N ILE A 212 -3.92 -8.16 8.35
CA ILE A 212 -2.72 -7.94 7.53
C ILE A 212 -1.46 -8.12 8.37
N PHE A 213 -1.44 -7.57 9.59
CA PHE A 213 -0.33 -7.78 10.50
C PHE A 213 -0.13 -9.27 10.83
N ALA A 214 -1.19 -10.00 11.18
CA ALA A 214 -1.13 -11.43 11.48
C ALA A 214 -0.65 -12.26 10.27
N THR A 215 -1.11 -11.93 9.06
CA THR A 215 -0.65 -12.59 7.82
C THR A 215 0.83 -12.30 7.55
N LEU A 216 1.30 -11.05 7.69
CA LEU A 216 2.72 -10.70 7.57
C LEU A 216 3.60 -11.45 8.58
N GLN A 217 3.14 -11.56 9.83
CA GLN A 217 3.86 -12.31 10.87
C GLN A 217 4.09 -13.77 10.47
N ASN A 218 3.08 -14.42 9.88
CA ASN A 218 3.15 -15.83 9.52
C ASN A 218 3.78 -16.10 8.14
N LEU A 219 3.59 -15.23 7.15
CA LEU A 219 4.07 -15.41 5.78
C LEU A 219 5.47 -14.84 5.54
N VAL A 220 5.86 -13.78 6.28
CA VAL A 220 7.12 -13.06 6.07
C VAL A 220 8.06 -13.25 7.26
N PHE A 221 7.69 -12.74 8.43
CA PHE A 221 8.62 -12.57 9.54
C PHE A 221 9.07 -13.90 10.16
N LYS A 222 8.14 -14.85 10.38
CA LYS A 222 8.47 -16.18 10.90
C LYS A 222 9.40 -16.97 9.96
N PRO A 223 9.08 -17.18 8.66
CA PRO A 223 9.98 -17.87 7.74
C PRO A 223 11.35 -17.21 7.62
N LEU A 224 11.39 -15.88 7.53
CA LEU A 224 12.65 -15.14 7.44
C LEU A 224 13.56 -15.40 8.65
N LYS A 225 13.00 -15.37 9.87
CA LYS A 225 13.75 -15.65 11.10
C LYS A 225 14.28 -17.09 11.12
N THR A 226 13.51 -18.06 10.64
CA THR A 226 13.96 -19.46 10.53
C THR A 226 15.08 -19.62 9.50
N THR A 227 14.94 -18.99 8.34
CA THR A 227 15.97 -19.01 7.28
C THR A 227 17.28 -18.40 7.76
N ILE A 228 17.25 -17.23 8.42
CA ILE A 228 18.45 -16.59 8.99
C ILE A 228 19.15 -17.51 10.00
N LYS A 229 18.38 -18.19 10.87
CA LYS A 229 18.95 -19.14 11.83
C LYS A 229 19.65 -20.31 11.14
N GLY A 230 19.05 -20.89 10.10
CA GLY A 230 19.68 -21.99 9.37
C GLY A 230 20.90 -21.55 8.55
N PHE A 231 20.89 -20.35 7.98
CA PHE A 231 22.07 -19.78 7.33
C PHE A 231 23.24 -19.67 8.30
N ASN A 232 23.01 -19.17 9.52
CA ASN A 232 24.05 -19.09 10.54
C ASN A 232 24.58 -20.48 10.94
N GLN A 233 23.74 -21.51 10.99
CA GLN A 233 24.20 -22.87 11.29
C GLN A 233 25.11 -23.45 10.20
N ILE A 234 24.76 -23.22 8.94
CA ILE A 234 25.53 -23.71 7.79
C ILE A 234 26.83 -22.91 7.64
N ALA A 235 26.80 -21.60 7.87
CA ALA A 235 28.00 -20.75 7.89
C ALA A 235 29.00 -21.18 8.98
N ASN A 236 28.53 -21.75 10.09
CA ASN A 236 29.37 -22.32 11.15
C ASN A 236 29.86 -23.75 10.85
N GLY A 237 29.73 -24.24 9.61
CA GLY A 237 30.31 -25.50 9.14
C GLY A 237 29.38 -26.72 9.14
N ASN A 238 28.10 -26.57 9.52
CA ASN A 238 27.15 -27.68 9.49
C ASN A 238 26.44 -27.82 8.13
N PHE A 239 27.16 -28.31 7.11
CA PHE A 239 26.63 -28.48 5.75
C PHE A 239 25.68 -29.68 5.55
N ASN A 240 25.51 -30.52 6.58
CA ASN A 240 24.57 -31.66 6.52
C ASN A 240 23.12 -31.25 6.84
N HIS A 241 22.87 -29.99 7.20
CA HIS A 241 21.52 -29.48 7.49
C HIS A 241 20.87 -28.86 6.25
N GLN A 242 19.61 -29.22 5.96
CA GLN A 242 18.81 -28.59 4.90
C GLN A 242 17.67 -27.78 5.52
N LEU A 243 17.45 -26.57 5.01
CA LEU A 243 16.36 -25.71 5.44
C LEU A 243 15.02 -26.19 4.86
N PRO A 244 13.93 -26.25 5.64
CA PRO A 244 12.63 -26.68 5.13
C PRO A 244 12.01 -25.62 4.21
N VAL A 245 11.65 -26.01 2.99
CA VAL A 245 10.93 -25.15 2.02
C VAL A 245 9.44 -25.09 2.41
N THR A 246 9.10 -24.19 3.33
CA THR A 246 7.73 -24.06 3.87
C THR A 246 6.81 -23.16 3.05
N GLN A 247 7.37 -22.31 2.19
CA GLN A 247 6.63 -21.30 1.42
C GLN A 247 6.83 -21.50 -0.09
N ARG A 248 5.83 -21.12 -0.89
CA ARG A 248 5.89 -21.13 -2.36
C ARG A 248 5.99 -19.70 -2.93
N ASN A 249 6.75 -18.85 -2.24
CA ASN A 249 7.00 -17.45 -2.58
C ASN A 249 8.52 -17.22 -2.78
N GLU A 250 8.93 -15.97 -2.90
CA GLU A 250 10.32 -15.55 -3.09
C GLU A 250 11.25 -16.06 -1.96
N ILE A 251 10.75 -16.15 -0.71
CA ILE A 251 11.52 -16.71 0.42
C ILE A 251 11.72 -18.21 0.24
N GLY A 252 10.69 -18.94 -0.18
CA GLY A 252 10.79 -20.36 -0.48
C GLY A 252 11.76 -20.67 -1.62
N GLN A 253 11.74 -19.85 -2.67
CA GLN A 253 12.68 -19.98 -3.78
C GLN A 253 14.12 -19.72 -3.32
N MET A 254 14.35 -18.70 -2.48
CA MET A 254 15.67 -18.44 -1.90
C MET A 254 16.18 -19.62 -1.07
N VAL A 255 15.33 -20.21 -0.23
CA VAL A 255 15.69 -21.41 0.56
C VAL A 255 16.05 -22.58 -0.36
N LEU A 256 15.31 -22.77 -1.45
CA LEU A 256 15.55 -23.85 -2.40
C LEU A 256 16.89 -23.71 -3.13
N GLU A 257 17.21 -22.51 -3.62
CA GLU A 257 18.51 -22.26 -4.26
C GLU A 257 19.68 -22.34 -3.25
N PHE A 258 19.46 -21.89 -2.02
CA PHE A 258 20.46 -22.01 -0.96
C PHE A 258 20.75 -23.47 -0.60
N ASN A 259 19.72 -24.32 -0.43
CA ASN A 259 19.92 -25.75 -0.18
C ASN A 259 20.73 -26.43 -1.29
N ARG A 260 20.46 -26.10 -2.57
CA ARG A 260 21.26 -26.61 -3.71
C ARG A 260 22.73 -26.19 -3.62
N LEU A 261 23.00 -24.96 -3.21
CA LEU A 261 24.36 -24.47 -3.00
C LEU A 261 25.05 -25.23 -1.85
N THR A 262 24.37 -25.42 -0.72
CA THR A 262 24.91 -26.17 0.42
C THR A 262 25.19 -27.63 0.08
N GLU A 263 24.32 -28.28 -0.69
CA GLU A 263 24.51 -29.66 -1.16
C GLU A 263 25.76 -29.82 -2.04
N ARG A 264 25.99 -28.84 -2.94
CA ARG A 264 27.21 -28.80 -3.77
C ARG A 264 28.46 -28.61 -2.91
N LEU A 265 28.45 -27.68 -1.95
CA LEU A 265 29.57 -27.48 -1.03
C LEU A 265 29.87 -28.73 -0.20
N ASN A 266 28.86 -29.38 0.36
CA ASN A 266 29.02 -30.62 1.13
C ASN A 266 29.65 -31.73 0.27
N SER A 267 29.22 -31.84 -0.99
CA SER A 267 29.80 -32.80 -1.94
C SER A 267 31.28 -32.50 -2.19
N MET A 268 31.67 -31.24 -2.42
CA MET A 268 33.08 -30.84 -2.56
C MET A 268 33.93 -31.21 -1.34
N PHE A 269 33.45 -30.93 -0.12
CA PHE A 269 34.19 -31.28 1.10
C PHE A 269 34.36 -32.79 1.30
N ARG A 270 33.33 -33.60 0.97
CA ARG A 270 33.42 -35.06 1.02
C ARG A 270 34.43 -35.63 0.01
N LEU A 271 34.59 -34.96 -1.13
CA LEU A 271 35.62 -35.32 -2.11
C LEU A 271 37.01 -35.00 -1.56
N THR A 272 37.21 -33.83 -0.95
CA THR A 272 38.48 -33.46 -0.31
C THR A 272 38.87 -34.41 0.83
N ASP A 273 37.91 -34.82 1.68
CA ASP A 273 38.18 -35.74 2.79
C ASP A 273 38.53 -37.16 2.31
N ARG A 274 37.95 -37.62 1.19
CA ARG A 274 38.33 -38.88 0.55
C ARG A 274 39.72 -38.86 -0.09
N ILE A 275 40.14 -37.71 -0.64
CA ILE A 275 41.49 -37.54 -1.20
C ILE A 275 42.56 -37.65 -0.09
N ASN A 276 42.26 -37.18 1.12
CA ASN A 276 43.23 -37.17 2.24
C ASN A 276 43.40 -38.52 2.96
N GLN A 277 42.53 -39.53 2.73
CA GLN A 277 42.50 -40.77 3.53
C GLN A 277 43.07 -42.04 2.85
N GLY A 278 44.03 -41.90 1.92
CA GLY A 278 45.00 -42.95 1.59
C GLY A 278 44.54 -44.04 0.61
N LYS A 279 44.66 -43.76 -0.70
CA LYS A 279 44.50 -44.75 -1.77
C LYS A 279 45.70 -44.73 -2.73
N LYS A 280 46.01 -45.87 -3.33
CA LYS A 280 47.13 -46.06 -4.28
C LYS A 280 47.06 -44.97 -5.36
N LEU A 281 48.19 -44.36 -5.69
CA LEU A 281 48.32 -43.22 -6.62
C LEU A 281 47.53 -43.39 -7.94
N GLU A 282 47.39 -44.63 -8.41
CA GLU A 282 46.57 -45.02 -9.56
C GLU A 282 45.08 -44.67 -9.41
N GLU A 283 44.46 -44.97 -8.25
CA GLU A 283 43.06 -44.63 -7.98
C GLU A 283 42.86 -43.11 -7.91
N THR A 284 43.88 -42.39 -7.44
CA THR A 284 43.86 -40.91 -7.41
C THR A 284 43.92 -40.34 -8.81
N LEU A 285 44.72 -40.91 -9.72
CA LEU A 285 44.81 -40.46 -11.11
C LEU A 285 43.56 -40.78 -11.91
N GLN A 286 42.99 -41.98 -11.73
CA GLN A 286 41.68 -42.33 -12.29
C GLN A 286 40.58 -41.38 -11.78
N PHE A 287 40.58 -41.07 -10.47
CA PHE A 287 39.62 -40.13 -9.89
C PHE A 287 39.78 -38.71 -10.44
N VAL A 288 41.01 -38.21 -10.54
CA VAL A 288 41.29 -36.91 -11.17
C VAL A 288 40.79 -36.91 -12.62
N TYR A 289 40.99 -38.00 -13.35
CA TYR A 289 40.48 -38.15 -14.71
C TYR A 289 38.96 -38.04 -14.78
N GLU A 290 38.22 -38.85 -14.02
CA GLU A 290 36.75 -38.90 -14.05
C GLU A 290 36.11 -37.56 -13.61
N GLU A 291 36.61 -36.93 -12.56
CA GLU A 291 36.01 -35.71 -12.01
C GLU A 291 36.36 -34.45 -12.81
N PHE A 292 37.62 -34.31 -13.26
CA PHE A 292 38.01 -33.13 -14.04
C PHE A 292 37.51 -33.15 -15.48
N GLN A 293 37.17 -34.32 -16.04
CA GLN A 293 36.58 -34.45 -17.38
C GLN A 293 35.29 -33.62 -17.54
N THR A 294 34.55 -33.40 -16.45
CA THR A 294 33.33 -32.58 -16.44
C THR A 294 33.62 -31.08 -16.63
N PHE A 295 34.84 -30.64 -16.30
CA PHE A 295 35.25 -29.22 -16.37
C PHE A 295 36.16 -28.94 -17.57
N VAL A 296 37.07 -29.87 -17.88
CA VAL A 296 37.99 -29.80 -19.03
C VAL A 296 38.10 -31.21 -19.62
N PRO A 297 37.70 -31.46 -20.88
CA PRO A 297 37.89 -32.76 -21.50
C PRO A 297 39.38 -32.96 -21.81
N PHE A 298 39.96 -34.05 -21.30
CA PHE A 298 41.31 -34.49 -21.65
C PHE A 298 41.32 -36.02 -21.80
N ASP A 299 42.15 -36.51 -22.72
CA ASP A 299 42.15 -37.92 -23.16
C ASP A 299 43.18 -38.77 -22.39
N TRP A 300 44.10 -38.12 -21.69
CA TRP A 300 45.23 -38.75 -21.02
C TRP A 300 45.75 -37.90 -19.85
N VAL A 301 46.13 -38.54 -18.75
CA VAL A 301 46.82 -37.91 -17.61
C VAL A 301 48.03 -38.76 -17.25
N GLY A 302 49.17 -38.12 -17.00
CA GLY A 302 50.34 -38.82 -16.49
C GLY A 302 51.17 -37.95 -15.55
N VAL A 303 51.90 -38.62 -14.67
CA VAL A 303 52.76 -38.01 -13.68
C VAL A 303 54.21 -38.30 -14.04
N PHE A 304 54.98 -37.24 -14.26
CA PHE A 304 56.40 -37.32 -14.58
C PHE A 304 57.24 -36.87 -13.39
N PHE A 305 58.34 -37.58 -13.14
CA PHE A 305 59.35 -37.19 -12.17
C PHE A 305 60.69 -36.99 -12.84
N MET A 306 61.44 -35.99 -12.37
CA MET A 306 62.80 -35.77 -12.81
C MET A 306 63.71 -36.87 -12.25
N SER A 307 64.48 -37.51 -13.12
CA SER A 307 65.50 -38.48 -12.74
C SER A 307 66.61 -37.81 -11.90
N PRO A 308 67.28 -38.53 -10.98
CA PRO A 308 68.33 -37.97 -10.12
C PRO A 308 69.52 -37.33 -10.87
N ASP A 309 69.70 -37.66 -12.16
CA ASP A 309 70.72 -37.07 -13.04
C ASP A 309 70.30 -35.72 -13.65
N ASN A 310 69.07 -35.25 -13.41
CA ASN A 310 68.44 -34.09 -14.04
C ASN A 310 68.50 -34.11 -15.57
N GLN A 311 68.58 -35.30 -16.18
CA GLN A 311 68.66 -35.46 -17.63
C GLN A 311 67.37 -35.95 -18.25
N HIS A 312 66.57 -36.69 -17.50
CA HIS A 312 65.39 -37.35 -18.04
C HIS A 312 64.18 -37.19 -17.12
N PHE A 313 63.00 -37.03 -17.72
CA PHE A 313 61.72 -37.21 -17.06
C PHE A 313 61.26 -38.66 -17.22
N LEU A 314 60.99 -39.30 -16.08
CA LEU A 314 60.41 -40.64 -16.03
C LEU A 314 58.89 -40.53 -15.89
N LEU A 315 58.15 -41.24 -16.75
CA LEU A 315 56.71 -41.41 -16.59
C LEU A 315 56.45 -42.42 -15.47
N GLU A 316 56.12 -41.94 -14.28
CA GLU A 316 55.93 -42.82 -13.12
C GLU A 316 54.56 -43.51 -13.15
N ARG A 317 53.52 -42.77 -13.53
CA ARG A 317 52.14 -43.26 -13.62
C ARG A 317 51.40 -42.60 -14.78
N LEU A 318 50.46 -43.32 -15.36
CA LEU A 318 49.59 -42.82 -16.40
C LEU A 318 48.19 -43.41 -16.28
N PHE A 319 47.17 -42.62 -16.61
CA PHE A 319 45.81 -43.09 -16.78
C PHE A 319 45.25 -42.59 -18.11
N SER A 320 44.71 -43.52 -18.91
CA SER A 320 43.95 -43.21 -20.12
C SER A 320 42.96 -44.34 -20.42
N PRO A 321 41.72 -44.01 -20.83
CA PRO A 321 40.73 -45.00 -21.20
C PRO A 321 41.02 -45.67 -22.56
N GLU A 322 41.84 -45.04 -23.41
CA GLU A 322 42.25 -45.60 -24.71
C GLU A 322 43.61 -46.29 -24.61
N VAL A 323 43.84 -47.31 -25.46
CA VAL A 323 45.12 -48.03 -25.49
C VAL A 323 46.19 -47.11 -26.06
N THR A 324 47.07 -46.62 -25.19
CA THR A 324 48.26 -45.85 -25.59
C THR A 324 49.49 -46.74 -25.68
N THR A 325 50.47 -46.33 -26.50
CA THR A 325 51.78 -46.98 -26.63
C THR A 325 52.74 -46.60 -25.51
N LEU A 326 52.39 -45.58 -24.71
CA LEU A 326 53.12 -45.11 -23.53
C LEU A 326 52.97 -46.10 -22.38
N LYS A 327 54.06 -46.36 -21.65
CA LYS A 327 54.09 -47.26 -20.50
C LYS A 327 54.74 -46.60 -19.30
N GLU A 328 54.31 -47.05 -18.12
CA GLU A 328 55.00 -46.68 -16.87
C GLU A 328 56.47 -47.10 -16.94
N GLY A 329 57.37 -46.18 -16.59
CA GLY A 329 58.81 -46.36 -16.70
C GLY A 329 59.42 -45.85 -18.01
N ASP A 330 58.63 -45.35 -18.96
CA ASP A 330 59.17 -44.67 -20.14
C ASP A 330 59.94 -43.41 -19.73
N SER A 331 61.11 -43.21 -20.36
CA SER A 331 62.04 -42.13 -20.03
C SER A 331 62.23 -41.18 -21.21
N PHE A 332 62.10 -39.89 -20.94
CA PHE A 332 62.17 -38.82 -21.94
C PHE A 332 63.25 -37.81 -21.57
N ASP A 333 64.04 -37.37 -22.53
CA ASP A 333 65.10 -36.38 -22.33
C ASP A 333 64.49 -35.02 -21.95
N ALA A 334 64.90 -34.49 -20.80
CA ALA A 334 64.41 -33.23 -20.27
C ALA A 334 64.85 -32.01 -21.09
N ARG A 335 65.87 -32.15 -21.94
CA ARG A 335 66.40 -31.08 -22.80
C ARG A 335 65.77 -31.04 -24.19
N LEU A 336 64.89 -31.99 -24.50
CA LEU A 336 64.23 -32.12 -25.80
C LEU A 336 62.73 -31.80 -25.73
N GLY A 337 62.19 -31.30 -26.85
CA GLY A 337 60.75 -31.07 -27.02
C GLY A 337 60.14 -30.07 -26.03
N SER A 338 58.93 -30.35 -25.58
CA SER A 338 58.19 -29.52 -24.62
C SER A 338 58.76 -29.57 -23.20
N PHE A 339 59.42 -30.67 -22.83
CA PHE A 339 60.06 -30.81 -21.52
C PHE A 339 61.23 -29.84 -21.32
N ALA A 340 61.93 -29.46 -22.40
CA ALA A 340 62.96 -28.42 -22.36
C ALA A 340 62.43 -27.02 -21.98
N LYS A 341 61.11 -26.80 -22.14
CA LYS A 341 60.45 -25.52 -21.89
C LYS A 341 59.72 -25.48 -20.54
N ILE A 342 59.64 -26.61 -19.84
CA ILE A 342 58.99 -26.72 -18.55
C ILE A 342 59.79 -25.91 -17.51
N GLN A 343 59.08 -25.10 -16.74
CA GLN A 343 59.58 -24.35 -15.58
C GLN A 343 58.61 -24.57 -14.40
N ASP A 344 58.87 -23.97 -13.24
CA ASP A 344 58.00 -24.04 -12.03
C ASP A 344 56.63 -23.37 -12.20
N LYS A 345 56.12 -23.23 -13.42
CA LYS A 345 54.82 -22.64 -13.75
C LYS A 345 54.01 -23.57 -14.67
N PRO A 346 52.67 -23.58 -14.54
CA PRO A 346 51.78 -24.23 -15.48
C PRO A 346 52.03 -23.79 -16.92
N LEU A 347 52.17 -24.74 -17.84
CA LEU A 347 52.45 -24.48 -19.26
C LEU A 347 51.56 -25.35 -20.14
N ALA A 348 50.94 -24.75 -21.16
CA ALA A 348 50.17 -25.46 -22.16
C ALA A 348 50.99 -25.60 -23.45
N PHE A 349 50.94 -26.79 -24.04
CA PHE A 349 51.64 -27.15 -25.26
C PHE A 349 50.63 -27.57 -26.33
N SER A 350 50.89 -27.18 -27.58
CA SER A 350 50.16 -27.64 -28.75
C SER A 350 51.14 -28.30 -29.72
N TYR A 351 50.81 -29.51 -30.14
CA TYR A 351 51.66 -30.39 -30.95
C TYR A 351 51.22 -30.45 -32.42
N SER A 352 50.18 -29.69 -32.78
CA SER A 352 49.54 -29.72 -34.11
C SER A 352 50.42 -29.21 -35.26
N SER A 353 51.56 -28.56 -34.97
CA SER A 353 52.46 -27.97 -35.97
C SER A 353 53.76 -28.73 -36.23
N LEU A 354 54.02 -29.84 -35.52
CA LEU A 354 55.16 -30.70 -35.83
C LEU A 354 54.92 -31.36 -37.19
N SER A 355 55.49 -30.82 -38.26
CA SER A 355 55.33 -31.33 -39.61
C SER A 355 55.83 -32.78 -39.71
N SER A 356 55.11 -33.58 -40.50
CA SER A 356 55.43 -34.96 -40.87
C SER A 356 56.64 -35.04 -41.82
N GLN A 357 57.74 -34.38 -41.48
CA GLN A 357 59.01 -34.42 -42.20
C GLN A 357 60.17 -34.24 -41.21
N SER A 358 60.44 -35.28 -40.44
CA SER A 358 61.82 -35.60 -40.10
C SER A 358 62.01 -37.09 -40.33
N HIS A 359 62.94 -37.39 -41.23
CA HIS A 359 63.43 -38.75 -41.43
C HIS A 359 63.84 -39.33 -40.09
N ILE A 360 63.44 -40.59 -39.91
CA ILE A 360 63.81 -41.51 -38.84
C ILE A 360 65.29 -41.34 -38.46
N SER A 361 65.52 -40.83 -37.25
CA SER A 361 66.60 -41.29 -36.40
C SER A 361 66.08 -41.32 -34.96
N SER A 362 65.63 -42.50 -34.54
CA SER A 362 65.78 -43.07 -33.19
C SER A 362 66.04 -42.10 -32.02
N GLN A 363 65.21 -41.08 -31.79
CA GLN A 363 65.10 -40.44 -30.49
C GLN A 363 63.79 -40.90 -29.87
N SER A 364 63.80 -42.14 -29.39
CA SER A 364 62.75 -42.74 -28.55
C SER A 364 62.45 -41.94 -27.28
N ASN A 365 63.25 -40.90 -26.99
CA ASN A 365 63.25 -40.17 -25.74
C ASN A 365 62.64 -38.76 -25.88
N ASN A 366 61.99 -38.39 -27.00
CA ASN A 366 61.31 -37.09 -27.12
C ASN A 366 59.80 -37.24 -26.88
N ILE A 367 59.29 -36.53 -25.86
CA ILE A 367 57.89 -36.58 -25.44
C ILE A 367 56.91 -36.07 -26.50
N ASP A 368 57.28 -35.05 -27.28
CA ASP A 368 56.39 -34.44 -28.28
C ASP A 368 56.05 -35.43 -29.40
N ILE A 369 57.04 -36.27 -29.76
CA ILE A 369 56.89 -37.35 -30.75
C ILE A 369 56.01 -38.46 -30.18
N ALA A 370 56.21 -38.81 -28.92
CA ALA A 370 55.42 -39.85 -28.25
C ALA A 370 53.94 -39.45 -28.10
N PHE A 371 53.65 -38.20 -27.71
CA PHE A 371 52.27 -37.69 -27.64
C PHE A 371 51.60 -37.65 -29.01
N LYS A 372 52.29 -37.18 -30.05
CA LYS A 372 51.75 -37.17 -31.41
C LYS A 372 51.44 -38.58 -31.94
N ASN A 373 52.31 -39.56 -31.65
CA ASN A 373 52.07 -40.97 -32.04
C ASN A 373 50.85 -41.59 -31.35
N ASN A 374 50.41 -41.02 -30.22
CA ASN A 374 49.20 -41.42 -29.49
C ASN A 374 48.01 -40.49 -29.76
N ASN A 375 48.04 -39.69 -30.85
CA ASN A 375 47.02 -38.70 -31.22
C ASN A 375 46.73 -37.61 -30.15
N LEU A 376 47.64 -37.40 -29.20
CA LEU A 376 47.54 -36.35 -28.20
C LEU A 376 48.05 -35.03 -28.79
N ASN A 377 47.12 -34.16 -29.22
CA ASN A 377 47.45 -32.94 -29.98
C ASN A 377 47.80 -31.73 -29.10
N SER A 378 47.50 -31.80 -27.81
CA SER A 378 47.81 -30.74 -26.84
C SER A 378 47.95 -31.33 -25.45
N ALA A 379 48.80 -30.74 -24.61
CA ALA A 379 48.97 -31.13 -23.23
C ALA A 379 49.10 -29.90 -22.33
N VAL A 380 48.67 -30.04 -21.08
CA VAL A 380 48.91 -29.03 -20.06
C VAL A 380 49.82 -29.65 -19.01
N TYR A 381 50.98 -29.04 -18.81
CA TYR A 381 51.88 -29.37 -17.72
C TYR A 381 51.52 -28.55 -16.49
N LEU A 382 51.41 -29.23 -15.36
CA LEU A 382 51.23 -28.63 -14.04
C LEU A 382 52.41 -29.06 -13.17
N PRO A 383 53.25 -28.13 -12.67
CA PRO A 383 54.30 -28.49 -11.73
C PRO A 383 53.65 -29.00 -10.44
N LEU A 384 54.11 -30.16 -9.96
CA LEU A 384 53.78 -30.62 -8.63
C LEU A 384 54.50 -29.68 -7.65
N LEU A 385 53.73 -28.92 -6.86
CA LEU A 385 54.28 -28.09 -5.80
C LEU A 385 54.99 -29.01 -4.80
N GLY A 386 56.31 -28.93 -4.75
CA GLY A 386 57.14 -29.53 -3.70
C GLY A 386 57.11 -28.71 -2.43
#